data_AF-A0A3B8ZG22-F1
#
_entry.id   AF-A0A3B8ZG22-F1
#
_cell.length_a   1.000
_cell.length_b   1.000
_cell.length_c   1.000
_cell.angle_alpha   90.00
_cell.angle_beta   90.00
_cell.angle_gamma   90.00
#
_symmetry.space_group_name_H-M   'P 1'
#
loop_
_entity.id
_entity.type
_entity.pdbx_description
1 polymer ?
#
loop_
_entity_poly.entity_id
_entity_poly.type
_entity_poly.pdbx_seq_one_letter_code
_entity_poly.pdbx_strand_id
1 'polypeptide(L)' 'MSGPMNIEQRVTISLALQRYLNAVDRFETASNEFNAACLAMRNTLPQCCRFIANSSLSHYLVNSDHEGNFEVEQVETI' A
#
# COMPACT_ATOMS: atom_id res chain seq x y z
N MET A 1 -34.22 -26.07 -1.10
CA MET A 1 -33.92 -26.42 -2.51
C MET A 1 -33.61 -25.12 -3.23
N SER A 2 -32.36 -24.85 -3.62
CA SER A 2 -32.06 -23.67 -4.43
C SER A 2 -32.48 -23.97 -5.86
N GLY A 3 -33.55 -23.30 -6.33
CA GLY A 3 -33.92 -23.32 -7.73
C GLY A 3 -32.81 -22.75 -8.63
N PRO A 4 -32.84 -23.00 -9.95
CA PRO A 4 -31.85 -22.46 -10.86
C PRO A 4 -31.79 -20.93 -10.69
N MET A 5 -30.58 -20.38 -10.50
CA MET A 5 -30.39 -18.93 -10.42
C MET A 5 -31.11 -18.25 -11.59
N ASN A 6 -31.86 -17.19 -11.31
CA ASN A 6 -32.45 -16.40 -12.37
C ASN A 6 -31.37 -15.57 -13.10
N ILE A 7 -31.70 -14.99 -14.25
CA ILE A 7 -30.72 -14.25 -15.05
C ILE A 7 -30.20 -13.00 -14.33
N GLU A 8 -31.05 -12.31 -13.57
CA GLU A 8 -30.69 -11.11 -12.81
C GLU A 8 -29.66 -11.40 -11.72
N GLN A 9 -29.81 -12.52 -11.00
CA GLN A 9 -28.86 -12.99 -10.01
C GLN A 9 -27.50 -13.28 -10.65
N ARG A 10 -27.50 -13.96 -11.81
CA ARG A 10 -26.25 -14.25 -12.54
C ARG A 10 -25.54 -12.96 -12.97
N VAL A 11 -26.27 -12.00 -13.54
CA VAL A 11 -25.69 -10.71 -13.95
C VAL A 11 -25.13 -9.95 -12.76
N THR A 12 -25.85 -9.92 -11.64
CA THR A 12 -25.41 -9.25 -10.41
C THR A 12 -24.12 -9.86 -9.87
N ILE A 13 -24.05 -11.19 -9.82
CA ILE A 13 -22.84 -11.91 -9.37
C ILE A 13 -21.68 -11.63 -10.31
N SER A 14 -21.89 -11.70 -11.63
CA SER A 14 -20.84 -11.42 -12.61
C SER A 14 -20.29 -9.99 -12.48
N LEU A 15 -21.15 -8.99 -12.27
CA LEU A 15 -20.72 -7.61 -12.08
C LEU A 15 -19.95 -7.43 -10.76
N ALA A 16 -20.41 -8.05 -9.67
CA ALA A 16 -19.72 -8.03 -8.39
C ALA A 16 -18.35 -8.69 -8.48
N LEU A 17 -18.27 -9.85 -9.15
CA LEU A 17 -17.01 -10.57 -9.39
C LEU A 17 -16.04 -9.72 -10.22
N GLN A 18 -16.52 -9.07 -11.28
CA GLN A 18 -15.66 -8.20 -12.09
C GLN A 18 -15.10 -7.03 -11.28
N ARG A 19 -15.91 -6.39 -10.43
CA ARG A 19 -15.45 -5.33 -9.53
C ARG A 19 -14.39 -5.84 -8.55
N TYR A 20 -14.60 -7.03 -8.00
CA TYR A 20 -13.64 -7.69 -7.12
C TYR A 20 -12.31 -7.95 -7.84
N LEU A 21 -12.33 -8.58 -9.02
CA LEU A 21 -11.13 -8.88 -9.78
C LEU A 21 -10.34 -7.62 -10.16
N ASN A 22 -11.02 -6.55 -10.55
CA ASN A 22 -10.38 -5.27 -10.81
C ASN A 22 -9.76 -4.65 -9.55
N ALA A 23 -10.39 -4.83 -8.39
CA ALA A 23 -9.84 -4.35 -7.13
C ALA A 23 -8.59 -5.15 -6.72
N VAL A 24 -8.60 -6.47 -6.95
CA VAL A 24 -7.44 -7.34 -6.72
C VAL A 24 -6.26 -6.91 -7.58
N ASP A 25 -6.46 -6.72 -8.88
CA ASP A 25 -5.40 -6.30 -9.81
C ASP A 25 -4.76 -4.96 -9.41
N ARG A 26 -5.59 -3.98 -9.02
CA ARG A 26 -5.12 -2.68 -8.52
C ARG A 26 -4.37 -2.79 -7.20
N PHE A 27 -4.86 -3.65 -6.31
CA PHE A 27 -4.20 -3.90 -5.02
C PHE A 27 -2.84 -4.55 -5.23
N GLU A 28 -2.74 -5.58 -6.09
CA GLU A 28 -1.47 -6.23 -6.41
C GLU A 28 -0.48 -5.25 -7.02
N THR A 29 -0.95 -4.41 -7.95
CA THR A 29 -0.12 -3.35 -8.56
C THR A 29 0.39 -2.37 -7.50
N ALA A 30 -0.49 -1.83 -6.67
CA ALA A 30 -0.12 -0.88 -5.62
C ALA A 30 0.79 -1.53 -4.55
N SER A 31 0.55 -2.78 -4.21
CA SER A 31 1.38 -3.55 -3.26
C SER A 31 2.79 -3.76 -3.81
N ASN A 32 2.92 -4.10 -5.09
CA ASN A 32 4.22 -4.25 -5.74
C ASN A 32 4.99 -2.92 -5.79
N GLU A 33 4.32 -1.83 -6.13
CA GLU A 33 4.91 -0.49 -6.13
C GLU A 33 5.36 -0.07 -4.73
N PHE A 34 4.53 -0.31 -3.72
CA PHE A 34 4.87 -0.05 -2.32
C PHE A 34 6.08 -0.87 -1.86
N ASN A 35 6.11 -2.16 -2.14
CA ASN A 35 7.23 -3.03 -1.79
C ASN A 35 8.53 -2.61 -2.49
N ALA A 36 8.45 -2.21 -3.77
CA ALA A 36 9.59 -1.68 -4.50
C ALA A 36 10.12 -0.37 -3.87
N ALA A 37 9.22 0.53 -3.45
CA ALA A 37 9.58 1.75 -2.74
C ALA A 37 10.24 1.46 -1.38
N CYS A 38 9.71 0.50 -0.61
CA CYS A 38 10.32 0.06 0.65
C CYS A 38 11.72 -0.51 0.44
N LEU A 39 11.91 -1.32 -0.60
CA LEU A 39 13.22 -1.88 -0.93
C LEU A 39 14.21 -0.78 -1.37
N ALA A 40 13.76 0.18 -2.18
CA ALA A 40 14.56 1.34 -2.56
C ALA A 40 14.98 2.17 -1.35
N MET A 41 14.05 2.44 -0.41
CA MET A 41 14.36 3.12 0.85
C MET A 41 15.39 2.34 1.68
N ARG A 42 15.18 1.04 1.90
CA ARG A 42 16.13 0.20 2.65
C ARG A 42 17.53 0.22 2.04
N ASN A 43 17.65 0.24 0.71
CA ASN A 43 18.93 0.29 0.03
C ASN A 43 19.60 1.67 0.05
N THR A 44 18.81 2.74 0.24
CA THR A 44 19.30 4.13 0.20
C THR A 44 19.59 4.68 1.59
N LEU A 45 18.84 4.21 2.60
CA LEU A 45 18.99 4.66 3.97
C LEU A 45 20.32 4.20 4.57
N PRO A 46 21.11 5.11 5.15
CA PRO A 46 22.22 4.73 6.00
C PRO A 46 21.74 3.85 7.17
N GLN A 47 22.61 2.94 7.62
CA GLN A 47 22.34 2.19 8.84
C GLN A 47 22.29 3.14 10.04
N CYS A 48 21.33 2.92 10.94
CA CYS A 48 21.17 3.69 12.17
C CYS A 48 21.14 5.20 11.98
N CYS A 49 20.19 5.65 11.16
CA CYS A 49 19.98 7.08 10.94
C CYS A 49 18.62 7.52 11.48
N ARG A 50 18.58 8.77 11.96
CA ARG A 50 17.37 9.46 12.38
C ARG A 50 17.41 10.87 11.81
N PHE A 51 16.47 11.20 10.94
CA PHE A 51 16.44 12.51 10.30
C PHE A 51 15.02 12.96 9.96
N ILE A 52 14.86 14.26 9.74
CA ILE A 52 13.60 14.84 9.26
C ILE A 52 13.67 14.95 7.75
N ALA A 53 12.72 14.32 7.06
CA ALA A 53 12.46 14.50 5.64
C ALA A 53 11.31 15.49 5.44
N ASN A 54 11.48 16.42 4.51
CA ASN A 54 10.40 17.32 4.10
C ASN A 54 9.79 16.77 2.80
N SER A 55 8.47 16.60 2.79
CA SER A 55 7.67 16.52 1.57
C SER A 55 6.84 17.78 1.48
N SER A 56 6.46 18.21 0.27
CA SER A 56 5.89 19.53 -0.06
C SER A 56 4.89 20.16 0.93
N LEU A 57 4.17 19.36 1.72
CA LEU A 57 3.17 19.81 2.69
C LEU A 57 3.40 19.34 4.14
N SER A 58 4.38 18.46 4.39
CA SER A 58 4.54 17.79 5.68
C SER A 58 6.00 17.45 5.99
N HIS A 59 6.32 17.44 7.28
CA HIS A 59 7.56 16.90 7.79
C HIS A 59 7.36 15.46 8.23
N TYR A 60 8.36 14.62 7.99
CA TYR A 60 8.38 13.22 8.38
C TYR A 60 9.65 12.93 9.17
N LEU A 61 9.51 12.27 10.31
CA LEU A 61 10.62 11.68 11.02
C LEU A 61 10.88 10.30 10.43
N VAL A 62 12.07 10.12 9.87
CA VAL A 62 12.55 8.85 9.35
C VAL A 62 13.57 8.28 10.33
N ASN A 63 13.32 7.07 10.83
CA ASN A 63 14.23 6.30 11.65
C ASN A 63 14.61 5.02 10.91
N SER A 64 15.89 4.63 10.93
CA SER A 64 16.34 3.31 10.51
C SER A 64 17.13 2.62 11.63
N ASP A 65 16.98 1.30 11.74
CA ASP A 65 17.75 0.48 12.68
C ASP A 65 18.98 -0.17 12.02
N HIS A 66 19.67 -1.03 12.78
CA HIS A 66 20.83 -1.79 12.29
C HIS A 66 20.45 -2.92 11.31
N GLU A 67 19.19 -3.38 11.35
CA GLU A 67 18.67 -4.45 10.50
C GLU A 67 18.13 -3.92 9.16
N GLY A 68 18.12 -2.59 8.97
CA GLY A 68 17.57 -1.94 7.79
C GLY A 68 16.04 -1.91 7.80
N ASN A 69 15.42 -2.12 8.95
CA ASN A 69 14.03 -1.71 9.15
C ASN A 69 14.01 -0.20 9.32
N PHE A 70 12.94 0.41 8.82
CA PHE A 70 12.76 1.84 8.92
C PHE A 70 11.32 2.17 9.23
N GLU A 71 11.13 3.27 9.94
CA GLU A 71 9.84 3.82 10.31
C GLU A 71 9.78 5.26 9.81
N VAL A 72 8.63 5.63 9.26
CA VAL A 72 8.36 6.97 8.77
C VAL A 72 7.11 7.48 9.47
N GLU A 73 7.28 8.49 10.31
CA GLU A 73 6.19 9.10 11.08
C GLU A 73 5.98 10.54 10.62
N GLN A 74 4.74 10.93 10.37
CA GLN A 74 4.45 12.34 10.10
C GLN A 74 4.56 13.14 11.39
N VAL A 75 5.32 14.24 11.35
CA VAL A 75 5.48 15.17 12.47
C VAL A 75 4.76 16.47 12.15
N GLU A 76 3.82 16.84 13.02
CA GLU A 76 3.21 18.16 12.98
C GLU A 76 4.28 19.18 13.38
N THR A 77 4.47 20.16 12.51
CA THR A 77 5.37 21.29 12.79
C THR A 77 4.53 22.32 13.53
N ILE A 78 4.88 22.57 14.81
CA ILE A 78 4.24 23.56 15.68
C ILE A 78 4.47 24.96 15.12
#